data_AF-A0A6A6X7V5-F1
#
_entry.id   AF-A0A6A6X7V5-F1
#
_cell.length_a   1.000
_cell.length_b   1.000
_cell.length_c   1.000
_cell.angle_alpha   90.00
_cell.angle_beta   90.00
_cell.angle_gamma   90.00
#
_symmetry.space_group_name_H-M   'P 1'
#
loop_
_entity.id
_entity.type
_entity.pdbx_description
1 polymer ?
#
loop_
_entity_poly.entity_id
_entity_poly.type
_entity_poly.pdbx_seq_one_letter_code
_entity_poly.pdbx_strand_id
1 'polypeptide(L)'
;MDPYSPEGELINIHSAFHAGAFQQVLDFDTSSFSSANALPSRVLKYRSQIALGQSKEVAAELSSEKTPDLVAVKLLAEYDSGKDVLDTAKKLAAQHGQDNLAVQLCVGIILERAGETEAALELLSKHQGSLDAVALIVQIHLQQNRADLATKEAQRARKWAQDSLLVNIAESWVGMREGGEKYQSAFYVFEELAQTAQSQSPHSLVAQAVSELHLGRLPEAEAALQQAIAIDANSADTIANLIVLNTLLGKKDETAQLKAQLGKVDAQHRTVTDWREKKDEFEKARAKYTPKFEPAT
;
A
#
# COMPACT_ATOMS: atom_id res chain seq x y z
N MET A 1 22.27 8.68 -3.03
CA MET A 1 22.00 9.27 -1.71
C MET A 1 20.49 9.44 -1.59
N ASP A 2 19.89 8.93 -0.53
CA ASP A 2 18.44 9.03 -0.30
C ASP A 2 18.05 10.50 -0.05
N PRO A 3 17.17 11.11 -0.86
CA PRO A 3 16.74 12.50 -0.65
C PRO A 3 15.88 12.65 0.62
N TYR A 4 15.37 11.56 1.19
CA TYR A 4 14.45 11.55 2.32
C TYR A 4 15.15 11.30 3.67
N SER A 5 16.37 11.82 3.81
CA SER A 5 17.12 11.76 5.08
C SER A 5 16.28 12.29 6.25
N PRO A 6 16.39 11.71 7.48
CA PRO A 6 15.68 12.19 8.67
C PRO A 6 15.94 13.67 9.02
N GLU A 7 17.00 14.26 8.51
CA GLU A 7 17.36 15.67 8.72
C GLU A 7 17.02 16.56 7.52
N GLY A 8 16.36 16.01 6.50
CA GLY A 8 16.07 16.68 5.23
C GLY A 8 14.76 17.47 5.23
N GLU A 9 14.67 18.47 4.35
CA GLU A 9 13.47 19.31 4.15
C GLU A 9 12.23 18.49 3.77
N LEU A 10 12.43 17.29 3.20
CA LEU A 10 11.38 16.40 2.70
C LEU A 10 10.76 15.49 3.76
N ILE A 11 11.27 15.45 5.00
CA ILE A 11 10.83 14.48 6.01
C ILE A 11 9.32 14.50 6.26
N ASN A 12 8.73 15.69 6.39
CA ASN A 12 7.31 15.82 6.75
C ASN A 12 6.39 15.41 5.59
N ILE A 13 6.71 15.85 4.37
CA ILE A 13 5.94 15.48 3.17
C ILE A 13 6.09 13.98 2.85
N HIS A 14 7.26 13.40 3.12
CA HIS A 14 7.53 11.97 2.94
C HIS A 14 6.81 11.12 4.00
N SER A 15 6.82 11.52 5.27
CA SER A 15 6.05 10.87 6.33
C SER A 15 4.55 10.89 6.03
N ALA A 16 4.00 12.03 5.60
CA ALA A 16 2.61 12.13 5.17
C ALA A 16 2.29 11.19 4.00
N PHE A 17 3.20 11.08 3.02
CA PHE A 17 3.05 10.16 1.89
C PHE A 17 2.96 8.70 2.33
N HIS A 18 3.89 8.25 3.18
CA HIS A 18 3.93 6.86 3.64
C HIS A 18 2.83 6.50 4.65
N ALA A 19 2.26 7.50 5.32
CA ALA A 19 1.07 7.31 6.13
C ALA A 19 -0.24 7.28 5.32
N GLY A 20 -0.18 7.48 4.00
CA GLY A 20 -1.35 7.54 3.12
C GLY A 20 -2.14 8.85 3.22
N ALA A 21 -1.58 9.89 3.85
CA ALA A 21 -2.18 11.22 3.96
C ALA A 21 -1.99 12.02 2.65
N PHE A 22 -2.41 11.45 1.53
CA PHE A 22 -2.10 11.95 0.19
C PHE A 22 -2.60 13.37 -0.06
N GLN A 23 -3.79 13.73 0.44
CA GLN A 23 -4.29 15.10 0.32
C GLN A 23 -3.38 16.10 1.04
N GLN A 24 -2.86 15.74 2.22
CA GLN A 24 -1.91 16.57 2.96
C GLN A 24 -0.59 16.74 2.20
N VAL A 25 -0.14 15.72 1.46
CA VAL A 25 1.04 15.81 0.57
C VAL A 25 0.81 16.82 -0.55
N LEU A 26 -0.40 16.87 -1.13
CA LEU A 26 -0.74 17.84 -2.18
C LEU A 26 -0.74 19.27 -1.65
N ASP A 27 -1.36 19.46 -0.48
CA ASP A 27 -1.52 20.75 0.20
C ASP A 27 -0.22 21.24 0.86
N PHE A 28 0.81 20.40 0.95
CA PHE A 28 2.09 20.74 1.56
C PHE A 28 2.77 21.90 0.82
N ASP A 29 3.13 22.95 1.55
CA ASP A 29 3.90 24.09 1.01
C ASP A 29 5.36 23.71 0.83
N THR A 30 5.81 23.69 -0.43
CA THR A 30 7.18 23.34 -0.82
C THR A 30 7.96 24.57 -1.30
N SER A 31 7.43 25.79 -1.12
CA SER A 31 8.05 27.04 -1.60
C SER A 31 9.39 27.35 -0.90
N SER A 32 9.55 26.87 0.33
CA SER A 32 10.76 27.02 1.14
C SER A 32 11.85 26.00 0.84
N PHE A 33 11.55 24.96 0.06
CA PHE A 33 12.50 23.90 -0.23
C PHE A 33 13.60 24.34 -1.17
N SER A 34 14.78 23.78 -0.98
CA SER A 34 15.91 23.94 -1.88
C SER A 34 15.60 23.42 -3.29
N SER A 35 16.31 23.95 -4.29
CA SER A 35 16.16 23.52 -5.70
C SER A 35 16.39 22.03 -5.91
N ALA A 36 17.26 21.40 -5.11
CA ALA A 36 17.50 19.96 -5.13
C ALA A 36 16.27 19.14 -4.73
N ASN A 37 15.40 19.68 -3.88
CA ASN A 37 14.21 19.01 -3.37
C ASN A 37 12.94 19.31 -4.19
N ALA A 38 13.02 20.19 -5.19
CA ALA A 38 11.89 20.53 -6.06
C ALA A 38 11.38 19.32 -6.85
N LEU A 39 12.28 18.52 -7.44
CA LEU A 39 11.92 17.34 -8.23
C LEU A 39 11.38 16.20 -7.34
N PRO A 40 12.04 15.76 -6.25
CA PRO A 40 11.50 14.76 -5.32
C PRO A 40 10.11 15.14 -4.78
N SER A 41 9.88 16.43 -4.48
CA SER A 41 8.57 16.91 -4.03
C SER A 41 7.50 16.75 -5.10
N ARG A 42 7.79 17.11 -6.36
CA ARG A 42 6.86 16.89 -7.48
C ARG A 42 6.55 15.41 -7.65
N VAL A 43 7.55 14.52 -7.55
CA VAL A 43 7.35 13.07 -7.63
C VAL A 43 6.39 12.59 -6.55
N LEU A 44 6.57 13.02 -5.29
CA LEU A 44 5.64 12.67 -4.20
C LEU A 44 4.22 13.20 -4.47
N LYS A 45 4.08 14.46 -4.90
CA LYS A 45 2.77 15.05 -5.22
C LYS A 45 2.04 14.30 -6.33
N TYR A 46 2.69 14.01 -7.46
CA TYR A 46 2.05 13.26 -8.54
C TYR A 46 1.71 11.82 -8.13
N ARG A 47 2.58 11.13 -7.36
CA ARG A 47 2.25 9.80 -6.82
C ARG A 47 1.05 9.85 -5.86
N SER A 48 0.92 10.90 -5.05
CA SER A 48 -0.27 11.13 -4.22
C SER A 48 -1.52 11.37 -5.05
N GLN A 49 -1.44 12.12 -6.15
CA GLN A 49 -2.57 12.31 -7.07
C GLN A 49 -3.02 10.99 -7.70
N ILE A 50 -2.08 10.15 -8.14
CA ILE A 50 -2.38 8.79 -8.65
C ILE A 50 -3.10 7.97 -7.56
N ALA A 51 -2.60 8.00 -6.33
CA ALA A 51 -3.22 7.28 -5.21
C ALA A 51 -4.64 7.79 -4.85
N LEU A 52 -4.93 9.07 -5.11
CA LEU A 52 -6.26 9.67 -4.97
C LEU A 52 -7.17 9.42 -6.20
N GLY A 53 -6.76 8.58 -7.14
CA GLY A 53 -7.55 8.22 -8.33
C GLY A 53 -7.47 9.22 -9.48
N GLN A 54 -6.56 10.19 -9.44
CA GLN A 54 -6.38 11.24 -10.45
C GLN A 54 -5.35 10.85 -11.54
N SER A 55 -5.25 9.56 -11.86
CA SER A 55 -4.23 9.03 -12.76
C SER A 55 -4.34 9.59 -14.19
N LYS A 56 -5.56 9.90 -14.67
CA LYS A 56 -5.77 10.44 -16.01
C LYS A 56 -5.25 11.88 -16.14
N GLU A 57 -5.46 12.68 -15.11
CA GLU A 57 -5.01 14.07 -15.01
C GLU A 57 -3.48 14.11 -14.99
N VAL A 58 -2.85 13.29 -14.15
CA VAL A 58 -1.38 13.18 -14.07
C VAL A 58 -0.78 12.76 -15.41
N ALA A 59 -1.37 11.74 -16.07
CA ALA A 59 -0.91 11.28 -17.37
C ALA A 59 -1.02 12.38 -18.46
N ALA A 60 -2.07 13.21 -18.41
CA ALA A 60 -2.27 14.32 -19.34
C ALA A 60 -1.27 15.47 -19.09
N GLU A 61 -1.07 15.87 -17.84
CA GLU A 61 -0.15 16.94 -17.45
C GLU A 61 1.31 16.59 -17.80
N LEU A 62 1.71 15.34 -17.57
CA LEU A 62 3.06 14.86 -17.86
C LEU A 62 3.26 14.38 -19.30
N SER A 63 2.28 14.56 -20.20
CA SER A 63 2.31 14.04 -21.57
C SER A 63 3.57 14.42 -22.36
N SER A 64 4.09 15.64 -22.14
CA SER A 64 5.23 16.24 -22.84
C SER A 64 6.55 16.17 -22.05
N GLU A 65 6.53 15.56 -20.86
CA GLU A 65 7.66 15.52 -19.95
C GLU A 65 8.77 14.59 -20.45
N LYS A 66 10.02 14.94 -20.16
CA LYS A 66 11.22 14.23 -20.60
C LYS A 66 12.14 13.85 -19.46
N THR A 67 11.95 14.42 -18.28
CA THR A 67 12.69 14.08 -17.07
C THR A 67 12.37 12.64 -16.68
N PRO A 68 13.36 11.73 -16.62
CA PRO A 68 13.11 10.31 -16.40
C PRO A 68 12.24 9.99 -15.18
N ASP A 69 12.41 10.73 -14.08
CA ASP A 69 11.64 10.60 -12.86
C ASP A 69 10.13 10.78 -13.11
N LEU A 70 9.79 11.86 -13.81
CA LEU A 70 8.40 12.21 -14.09
C LEU A 70 7.83 11.41 -15.26
N VAL A 71 8.68 10.95 -16.19
CA VAL A 71 8.28 9.95 -17.19
C VAL A 71 7.90 8.64 -16.49
N ALA A 72 8.62 8.21 -15.46
CA ALA A 72 8.28 7.01 -14.70
C ALA A 72 6.93 7.17 -13.97
N VAL A 73 6.68 8.34 -13.37
CA VAL A 73 5.40 8.65 -12.74
C VAL A 73 4.25 8.69 -13.75
N LYS A 74 4.46 9.28 -14.93
CA LYS A 74 3.50 9.25 -16.04
C LYS A 74 3.16 7.81 -16.42
N LEU A 75 4.16 6.95 -16.62
CA LEU A 75 3.92 5.56 -16.99
C LEU A 75 3.08 4.83 -15.92
N LEU A 76 3.35 5.08 -14.64
CA LEU A 76 2.53 4.52 -13.56
C LEU A 76 1.07 5.01 -13.64
N ALA A 77 0.86 6.30 -13.89
CA ALA A 77 -0.48 6.87 -14.07
C ALA A 77 -1.21 6.30 -15.31
N GLU A 78 -0.49 6.10 -16.40
CA GLU A 78 -1.01 5.47 -17.62
C GLU A 78 -1.38 4.00 -17.40
N TYR A 79 -0.55 3.26 -16.67
CA TYR A 79 -0.83 1.88 -16.28
C TYR A 79 -2.10 1.77 -15.43
N ASP A 80 -2.24 2.62 -14.41
CA ASP A 80 -3.42 2.64 -13.52
C ASP A 80 -4.70 3.09 -14.25
N SER A 81 -4.55 3.79 -15.37
CA SER A 81 -5.64 4.12 -16.28
C SER A 81 -6.00 2.98 -17.26
N GLY A 82 -5.32 1.82 -17.16
CA GLY A 82 -5.54 0.64 -17.98
C GLY A 82 -4.77 0.60 -19.31
N LYS A 83 -3.76 1.46 -19.51
CA LYS A 83 -2.91 1.39 -20.71
C LYS A 83 -1.82 0.33 -20.55
N ASP A 84 -1.53 -0.38 -21.63
CA ASP A 84 -0.34 -1.22 -21.68
C ASP A 84 0.91 -0.36 -21.91
N VAL A 85 1.75 -0.26 -20.87
CA VAL A 85 2.99 0.51 -20.87
C VAL A 85 4.22 -0.34 -20.54
N LEU A 86 4.06 -1.67 -20.42
CA LEU A 86 5.07 -2.56 -19.84
C LEU A 86 6.40 -2.51 -20.58
N ASP A 87 6.37 -2.58 -21.91
CA ASP A 87 7.57 -2.51 -22.75
C ASP A 87 8.28 -1.16 -22.65
N THR A 88 7.51 -0.07 -22.55
CA THR A 88 8.06 1.28 -22.39
C THR A 88 8.70 1.45 -21.01
N ALA A 89 8.05 0.92 -19.97
CA ALA A 89 8.58 0.92 -18.62
C ALA A 89 9.87 0.11 -18.51
N LYS A 90 9.93 -1.08 -19.11
CA LYS A 90 11.16 -1.91 -19.18
C LYS A 90 12.30 -1.18 -19.89
N LYS A 91 12.02 -0.49 -21.01
CA LYS A 91 13.03 0.33 -21.72
C LYS A 91 13.54 1.49 -20.85
N LEU A 92 12.65 2.17 -20.13
CA LEU A 92 13.04 3.26 -19.22
C LEU A 92 13.91 2.74 -18.08
N ALA A 93 13.55 1.60 -17.48
CA ALA A 93 14.33 0.94 -16.44
C ALA A 93 15.72 0.49 -16.95
N ALA A 94 15.83 0.00 -18.19
CA ALA A 94 17.12 -0.36 -18.78
C ALA A 94 18.03 0.86 -18.98
N GLN A 95 17.46 2.03 -19.27
CA GLN A 95 18.23 3.26 -19.52
C GLN A 95 18.61 4.01 -18.24
N HIS A 96 17.70 4.07 -17.26
CA HIS A 96 17.83 4.95 -16.09
C HIS A 96 17.72 4.24 -14.74
N GLY A 97 17.35 2.96 -14.72
CA GLY A 97 17.08 2.21 -13.48
C GLY A 97 18.30 1.92 -12.60
N GLN A 98 19.51 2.24 -13.05
CA GLN A 98 20.72 2.12 -12.22
C GLN A 98 20.85 3.28 -11.22
N ASP A 99 20.54 4.50 -11.65
CA ASP A 99 20.83 5.73 -10.88
C ASP A 99 19.60 6.56 -10.54
N ASN A 100 18.42 6.20 -11.07
CA ASN A 100 17.19 6.97 -10.87
C ASN A 100 16.19 6.23 -9.96
N LEU A 101 16.04 6.74 -8.73
CA LEU A 101 15.15 6.15 -7.73
C LEU A 101 13.67 6.19 -8.15
N ALA A 102 13.19 7.29 -8.72
CA ALA A 102 11.79 7.39 -9.16
C ALA A 102 11.47 6.36 -10.26
N VAL A 103 12.41 6.10 -11.17
CA VAL A 103 12.31 5.01 -12.16
C VAL A 103 12.27 3.66 -11.47
N GLN A 104 13.19 3.39 -10.53
CA GLN A 104 13.21 2.13 -9.78
C GLN A 104 11.87 1.86 -9.08
N LEU A 105 11.33 2.85 -8.38
CA LEU A 105 10.07 2.73 -7.63
C LEU A 105 8.86 2.59 -8.55
N CYS A 106 8.66 3.55 -9.47
CA CYS A 106 7.44 3.58 -10.29
C CYS A 106 7.39 2.40 -11.27
N VAL A 107 8.52 2.08 -11.91
CA VAL A 107 8.58 0.92 -12.81
C VAL A 107 8.56 -0.39 -12.02
N GLY A 108 9.17 -0.45 -10.83
CA GLY A 108 9.06 -1.61 -9.95
C GLY A 108 7.61 -1.93 -9.58
N ILE A 109 6.80 -0.92 -9.27
CA ILE A 109 5.36 -1.07 -9.02
C ILE A 109 4.63 -1.61 -10.27
N ILE A 110 4.92 -1.05 -11.46
CA ILE A 110 4.31 -1.51 -12.72
C ILE A 110 4.65 -2.99 -12.98
N LEU A 111 5.93 -3.36 -12.85
CA LEU A 111 6.40 -4.73 -13.07
C LEU A 111 5.72 -5.71 -12.11
N GLU A 112 5.65 -5.38 -10.82
CA GLU A 112 4.98 -6.22 -9.83
C GLU A 112 3.48 -6.37 -10.14
N ARG A 113 2.78 -5.26 -10.44
CA ARG A 113 1.36 -5.29 -10.81
C ARG A 113 1.09 -6.06 -12.11
N ALA A 114 2.09 -6.16 -13.00
CA ALA A 114 2.03 -6.95 -14.21
C ALA A 114 2.40 -8.44 -14.00
N GLY A 115 2.76 -8.85 -12.78
CA GLY A 115 3.20 -10.20 -12.43
C GLY A 115 4.66 -10.51 -12.76
N GLU A 116 5.46 -9.51 -13.14
CA GLU A 116 6.89 -9.63 -13.46
C GLU A 116 7.75 -9.45 -12.20
N THR A 117 7.42 -10.19 -11.14
CA THR A 117 7.96 -9.98 -9.78
C THR A 117 9.48 -10.06 -9.71
N GLU A 118 10.10 -11.03 -10.39
CA GLU A 118 11.57 -11.16 -10.39
C GLU A 118 12.24 -9.94 -11.03
N ALA A 119 11.67 -9.40 -12.12
CA ALA A 119 12.18 -8.20 -12.76
C ALA A 119 11.97 -6.96 -11.89
N ALA A 120 10.86 -6.88 -11.15
CA ALA A 120 10.60 -5.82 -10.17
C ALA A 120 11.66 -5.83 -9.07
N LEU A 121 11.93 -6.99 -8.47
CA LEU A 121 12.95 -7.16 -7.42
C LEU A 121 14.36 -6.86 -7.94
N GLU A 122 14.71 -7.31 -9.15
CA GLU A 122 16.01 -7.01 -9.76
C GLU A 122 16.19 -5.49 -9.95
N LEU A 123 15.16 -4.80 -10.44
CA LEU A 123 15.20 -3.35 -10.61
C LEU A 123 15.32 -2.63 -9.27
N LEU A 124 14.50 -2.99 -8.29
CA LEU A 124 14.50 -2.36 -6.97
C LEU A 124 15.82 -2.57 -6.25
N SER A 125 16.46 -3.73 -6.38
CA SER A 125 17.76 -4.04 -5.75
C SER A 125 18.90 -3.11 -6.18
N LYS A 126 18.73 -2.35 -7.26
CA LYS A 126 19.69 -1.34 -7.76
C LYS A 126 19.66 -0.04 -6.94
N HIS A 127 18.76 0.08 -5.95
CA HIS A 127 18.69 1.25 -5.09
C HIS A 127 20.01 1.51 -4.35
N GLN A 128 20.35 2.79 -4.17
CA GLN A 128 21.56 3.20 -3.45
C GLN A 128 21.19 3.73 -2.07
N GLY A 129 20.81 2.80 -1.18
CA GLY A 129 20.41 3.10 0.20
C GLY A 129 19.07 3.82 0.35
N SER A 130 18.10 3.58 -0.52
CA SER A 130 16.75 4.17 -0.42
C SER A 130 15.83 3.30 0.43
N LEU A 131 15.20 3.90 1.45
CA LEU A 131 14.21 3.20 2.27
C LEU A 131 12.90 2.93 1.54
N ASP A 132 12.49 3.77 0.60
CA ASP A 132 11.30 3.53 -0.24
C ASP A 132 11.43 2.22 -1.03
N ALA A 133 12.62 1.97 -1.60
CA ALA A 133 12.86 0.76 -2.37
C ALA A 133 12.88 -0.48 -1.46
N VAL A 134 13.52 -0.38 -0.29
CA VAL A 134 13.51 -1.41 0.75
C VAL A 134 12.06 -1.74 1.17
N ALA A 135 11.25 -0.73 1.48
CA ALA A 135 9.86 -0.91 1.90
C ALA A 135 9.04 -1.63 0.82
N LEU A 136 9.24 -1.28 -0.46
CA LEU A 136 8.57 -1.94 -1.58
C LEU A 136 9.04 -3.39 -1.75
N ILE A 137 10.34 -3.68 -1.62
CA ILE A 137 10.87 -5.06 -1.64
C ILE A 137 10.25 -5.89 -0.50
N VAL A 138 10.16 -5.33 0.71
CA VAL A 138 9.51 -5.98 1.86
C VAL A 138 8.05 -6.32 1.53
N GLN A 139 7.30 -5.37 0.96
CA GLN A 139 5.91 -5.60 0.55
C GLN A 139 5.78 -6.74 -0.47
N ILE A 140 6.63 -6.75 -1.52
CA ILE A 140 6.64 -7.81 -2.54
C ILE A 140 6.90 -9.18 -1.89
N HIS A 141 7.91 -9.30 -1.03
CA HIS A 141 8.19 -10.55 -0.33
C HIS A 141 7.02 -11.00 0.56
N LEU A 142 6.35 -10.09 1.27
CA LEU A 142 5.18 -10.42 2.08
C LEU A 142 3.99 -10.90 1.23
N GLN A 143 3.79 -10.32 0.04
CA GLN A 143 2.75 -10.75 -0.91
C GLN A 143 3.04 -12.14 -1.47
N GLN A 144 4.31 -12.49 -1.69
CA GLN A 144 4.75 -13.84 -2.04
C GLN A 144 4.71 -14.85 -0.87
N ASN A 145 4.25 -14.43 0.31
CA ASN A 145 4.28 -15.21 1.54
C ASN A 145 5.71 -15.61 2.00
N ARG A 146 6.73 -14.84 1.58
CA ARG A 146 8.15 -15.00 1.96
C ARG A 146 8.52 -14.08 3.10
N ALA A 147 7.90 -14.30 4.26
CA ALA A 147 8.18 -13.53 5.48
C ALA A 147 9.67 -13.61 5.86
N ASP A 148 10.34 -14.73 5.60
CA ASP A 148 11.77 -14.91 5.85
C ASP A 148 12.66 -13.90 5.09
N LEU A 149 12.31 -13.59 3.83
CA LEU A 149 13.03 -12.61 3.03
C LEU A 149 12.68 -11.19 3.44
N ALA A 150 11.40 -10.92 3.71
CA ALA A 150 10.93 -9.64 4.20
C ALA A 150 11.61 -9.24 5.53
N THR A 151 11.71 -10.17 6.48
CA THR A 151 12.41 -9.95 7.76
C THR A 151 13.90 -9.63 7.55
N LYS A 152 14.58 -10.38 6.65
CA LYS A 152 15.98 -10.11 6.33
C LYS A 152 16.18 -8.72 5.73
N GLU A 153 15.30 -8.30 4.83
CA GLU A 153 15.36 -6.99 4.20
C GLU A 153 15.19 -5.86 5.22
N ALA A 154 14.13 -5.92 6.05
CA ALA A 154 13.87 -4.93 7.09
C ALA A 154 15.03 -4.85 8.11
N GLN A 155 15.57 -5.99 8.55
CA GLN A 155 16.72 -6.03 9.46
C GLN A 155 18.01 -5.46 8.84
N ARG A 156 18.23 -5.62 7.53
CA ARG A 156 19.36 -4.99 6.84
C ARG A 156 19.22 -3.47 6.85
N ALA A 157 18.03 -2.96 6.57
CA ALA A 157 17.73 -1.53 6.61
C ALA A 157 17.90 -0.94 8.00
N ARG A 158 17.43 -1.64 9.05
CA ARG A 158 17.55 -1.21 10.45
C ARG A 158 18.98 -0.90 10.88
N LYS A 159 19.99 -1.59 10.32
CA LYS A 159 21.40 -1.38 10.69
C LYS A 159 21.91 0.02 10.37
N TRP A 160 21.37 0.67 9.34
CA TRP A 160 21.82 1.98 8.88
C TRP A 160 20.75 3.08 8.96
N ALA A 161 19.49 2.74 9.23
CA ALA A 161 18.39 3.69 9.40
C ALA A 161 17.58 3.39 10.69
N GLN A 162 18.23 3.53 11.85
CA GLN A 162 17.67 3.09 13.14
C GLN A 162 16.43 3.88 13.58
N ASP A 163 16.37 5.17 13.24
CA ASP A 163 15.32 6.10 13.66
C ASP A 163 14.30 6.41 12.53
N SER A 164 14.36 5.66 11.43
CA SER A 164 13.45 5.90 10.31
C SER A 164 12.07 5.34 10.58
N LEU A 165 11.06 6.20 10.42
CA LEU A 165 9.66 5.80 10.38
C LEU A 165 9.42 4.68 9.36
N LEU A 166 10.05 4.73 8.19
CA LEU A 166 9.79 3.77 7.12
C LEU A 166 10.31 2.37 7.45
N VAL A 167 11.42 2.29 8.21
CA VAL A 167 11.89 1.02 8.78
C VAL A 167 10.91 0.50 9.82
N ASN A 168 10.41 1.36 10.71
CA ASN A 168 9.42 0.97 11.71
C ASN A 168 8.13 0.44 11.04
N ILE A 169 7.67 1.08 9.96
CA ILE A 169 6.52 0.63 9.17
C ILE A 169 6.79 -0.73 8.53
N ALA A 170 7.95 -0.91 7.87
CA ALA A 170 8.31 -2.17 7.22
C ALA A 170 8.42 -3.33 8.23
N GLU A 171 9.04 -3.10 9.39
CA GLU A 171 9.11 -4.07 10.48
C GLU A 171 7.72 -4.38 11.05
N SER A 172 6.82 -3.40 11.08
CA SER A 172 5.44 -3.59 11.53
C SER A 172 4.65 -4.46 10.55
N TRP A 173 4.80 -4.29 9.22
CA TRP A 173 4.17 -5.19 8.24
C TRP A 173 4.67 -6.63 8.38
N VAL A 174 5.97 -6.81 8.59
CA VAL A 174 6.56 -8.13 8.88
C VAL A 174 5.99 -8.70 10.17
N GLY A 175 5.93 -7.90 11.23
CA GLY A 175 5.37 -8.30 12.52
C GLY A 175 3.90 -8.71 12.45
N MET A 176 3.09 -7.98 11.68
CA MET A 176 1.69 -8.34 11.41
C MET A 176 1.57 -9.68 10.66
N ARG A 177 2.58 -10.06 9.88
CA ARG A 177 2.61 -11.36 9.18
C ARG A 177 3.07 -12.51 10.08
N GLU A 178 4.01 -12.27 10.98
CA GLU A 178 4.53 -13.25 11.93
C GLU A 178 3.55 -13.54 13.09
N GLY A 179 2.90 -12.49 13.59
CA GLY A 179 1.92 -12.55 14.66
C GLY A 179 2.48 -12.79 16.06
N GLY A 180 1.60 -13.17 16.99
CA GLY A 180 1.93 -13.32 18.41
C GLY A 180 2.22 -11.97 19.07
N GLU A 181 3.31 -11.88 19.84
CA GLU A 181 3.71 -10.64 20.52
C GLU A 181 4.03 -9.50 19.55
N LYS A 182 4.32 -9.81 18.28
CA LYS A 182 4.60 -8.83 17.23
C LYS A 182 3.43 -7.93 16.89
N TYR A 183 2.19 -8.38 17.11
CA TYR A 183 1.00 -7.54 16.91
C TYR A 183 1.04 -6.30 17.80
N GLN A 184 1.48 -6.45 19.06
CA GLN A 184 1.56 -5.34 20.00
C GLN A 184 2.65 -4.34 19.60
N SER A 185 3.79 -4.81 19.08
CA SER A 185 4.86 -3.94 18.58
C SER A 185 4.41 -3.15 17.35
N ALA A 186 3.74 -3.81 16.40
CA ALA A 186 3.21 -3.16 15.19
C ALA A 186 2.10 -2.15 15.52
N PHE A 187 1.23 -2.47 16.50
CA PHE A 187 0.18 -1.58 16.97
C PHE A 187 0.70 -0.21 17.36
N TYR A 188 1.77 -0.12 18.18
CA TYR A 188 2.28 1.18 18.64
C TYR A 188 2.74 2.08 17.49
N VAL A 189 3.36 1.49 16.46
CA VAL A 189 3.78 2.24 15.27
C VAL A 189 2.57 2.76 14.48
N PHE A 190 1.55 1.91 14.29
CA PHE A 190 0.34 2.32 13.56
C PHE A 190 -0.53 3.30 14.34
N GLU A 191 -0.59 3.16 15.67
CA GLU A 191 -1.28 4.10 16.55
C GLU A 191 -0.64 5.49 16.49
N GLU A 192 0.70 5.58 16.56
CA GLU A 192 1.42 6.85 16.44
C GLU A 192 1.13 7.55 15.10
N LEU A 193 1.11 6.77 14.01
CA LEU A 193 0.76 7.26 12.67
C LEU A 193 -0.69 7.78 12.59
N ALA A 194 -1.63 7.08 13.22
CA ALA A 194 -3.05 7.39 13.18
C ALA A 194 -3.42 8.59 14.08
N GLN A 195 -2.68 8.83 15.16
CA GLN A 195 -2.92 9.93 16.11
C GLN A 195 -2.24 11.23 15.69
N THR A 196 -1.17 11.16 14.90
CA THR A 196 -0.45 12.35 14.43
C THR A 196 -1.23 13.05 13.32
N ALA A 197 -1.62 14.31 13.54
CA ALA A 197 -2.49 15.05 12.61
C ALA A 197 -1.94 15.11 11.17
N GLN A 198 -0.63 15.25 11.02
CA GLN A 198 0.06 15.33 9.72
C GLN A 198 0.13 14.00 8.95
N SER A 199 -0.18 12.87 9.61
CA SER A 199 -0.13 11.52 9.03
C SER A 199 -1.46 10.77 9.17
N GLN A 200 -2.45 11.37 9.81
CA GLN A 200 -3.77 10.77 9.93
C GLN A 200 -4.43 10.68 8.55
N SER A 201 -4.85 9.46 8.21
CA SER A 201 -5.52 9.12 6.97
C SER A 201 -6.42 7.89 7.18
N PRO A 202 -7.32 7.56 6.25
CA PRO A 202 -8.03 6.29 6.30
C PRO A 202 -7.07 5.10 6.35
N HIS A 203 -5.91 5.19 5.68
CA HIS A 203 -4.91 4.13 5.65
C HIS A 203 -4.25 3.89 7.01
N SER A 204 -3.78 4.95 7.70
CA SER A 204 -3.15 4.80 9.01
C SER A 204 -4.14 4.34 10.09
N LEU A 205 -5.38 4.82 10.05
CA LEU A 205 -6.46 4.35 10.93
C LEU A 205 -6.83 2.89 10.66
N VAL A 206 -6.84 2.44 9.40
CA VAL A 206 -7.04 1.02 9.07
C VAL A 206 -5.88 0.18 9.59
N ALA A 207 -4.62 0.62 9.44
CA ALA A 207 -3.47 -0.10 9.95
C ALA A 207 -3.55 -0.28 11.49
N GLN A 208 -3.94 0.77 12.22
CA GLN A 208 -4.23 0.70 13.65
C GLN A 208 -5.36 -0.31 13.93
N ALA A 209 -6.51 -0.18 13.26
CA ALA A 209 -7.66 -1.04 13.48
C ALA A 209 -7.36 -2.52 13.23
N VAL A 210 -6.60 -2.84 12.17
CA VAL A 210 -6.19 -4.22 11.87
C VAL A 210 -5.33 -4.78 12.99
N SER A 211 -4.38 -4.00 13.52
CA SER A 211 -3.59 -4.44 14.68
C SER A 211 -4.46 -4.67 15.93
N GLU A 212 -5.45 -3.81 16.20
CA GLU A 212 -6.39 -3.99 17.30
C GLU A 212 -7.28 -5.24 17.13
N LEU A 213 -7.75 -5.53 15.91
CA LEU A 213 -8.48 -6.76 15.59
C LEU A 213 -7.65 -8.00 15.90
N HIS A 214 -6.37 -8.00 15.55
CA HIS A 214 -5.45 -9.10 15.86
C HIS A 214 -5.17 -9.25 17.37
N LEU A 215 -5.25 -8.15 18.13
CA LEU A 215 -5.15 -8.14 19.59
C LEU A 215 -6.48 -8.46 20.30
N GLY A 216 -7.57 -8.66 19.55
CA GLY A 216 -8.90 -8.96 20.10
C GLY A 216 -9.63 -7.74 20.68
N ARG A 217 -9.13 -6.53 20.44
CA ARG A 217 -9.65 -5.25 20.95
C ARG A 217 -10.69 -4.67 19.99
N LEU A 218 -11.85 -5.32 19.93
CA LEU A 218 -12.91 -4.99 18.97
C LEU A 218 -13.48 -3.56 19.15
N PRO A 219 -13.73 -3.05 20.36
CA PRO A 219 -14.24 -1.69 20.55
C PRO A 219 -13.29 -0.60 20.00
N GLU A 220 -11.99 -0.76 20.22
CA GLU A 220 -10.94 0.14 19.74
C GLU A 220 -10.81 0.07 18.22
N ALA A 221 -10.85 -1.14 17.65
CA ALA A 221 -10.90 -1.32 16.20
C ALA A 221 -12.14 -0.67 15.58
N GLU A 222 -13.31 -0.78 16.22
CA GLU A 222 -14.55 -0.12 15.78
C GLU A 222 -14.37 1.40 15.77
N ALA A 223 -13.85 1.98 16.84
CA ALA A 223 -13.62 3.42 16.94
C ALA A 223 -12.66 3.93 15.84
N ALA A 224 -11.57 3.21 15.55
CA ALA A 224 -10.63 3.57 14.50
C ALA A 224 -11.24 3.47 13.09
N LEU A 225 -11.99 2.40 12.80
CA LEU A 225 -12.66 2.24 11.49
C LEU A 225 -13.80 3.24 11.28
N GLN A 226 -14.52 3.63 12.34
CA GLN A 226 -15.52 4.69 12.26
C GLN A 226 -14.90 6.07 12.00
N GLN A 227 -13.71 6.34 12.53
CA GLN A 227 -12.96 7.54 12.16
C GLN A 227 -12.51 7.48 10.70
N ALA A 228 -12.00 6.33 10.23
CA ALA A 228 -11.54 6.17 8.85
C ALA A 228 -12.68 6.39 7.83
N ILE A 229 -13.86 5.82 8.08
CA ILE A 229 -15.01 5.96 7.18
C ILE A 229 -15.59 7.39 7.18
N ALA A 230 -15.40 8.13 8.28
CA ALA A 230 -15.78 9.54 8.35
C ALA A 230 -14.85 10.45 7.52
N ILE A 231 -13.59 10.06 7.35
CA ILE A 231 -12.63 10.75 6.48
C ILE A 231 -12.91 10.42 5.00
N ASP A 232 -13.05 9.13 4.68
CA ASP A 232 -13.39 8.68 3.33
C ASP A 232 -14.38 7.50 3.38
N ALA A 233 -15.64 7.81 3.06
CA ALA A 233 -16.73 6.83 3.02
C ALA A 233 -16.58 5.79 1.89
N ASN A 234 -15.70 6.02 0.92
CA ASN A 234 -15.42 5.13 -0.20
C ASN A 234 -14.05 4.46 -0.11
N SER A 235 -13.38 4.52 1.05
CA SER A 235 -12.15 3.75 1.27
C SER A 235 -12.44 2.26 1.26
N ALA A 236 -12.03 1.57 0.18
CA ALA A 236 -12.27 0.14 -0.01
C ALA A 236 -11.67 -0.70 1.13
N ASP A 237 -10.45 -0.37 1.57
CA ASP A 237 -9.77 -1.04 2.68
C ASP A 237 -10.52 -0.85 4.01
N THR A 238 -11.07 0.34 4.27
CA THR A 238 -11.87 0.61 5.47
C THR A 238 -13.15 -0.23 5.46
N ILE A 239 -13.86 -0.25 4.33
CA ILE A 239 -15.08 -1.06 4.17
C ILE A 239 -14.75 -2.55 4.35
N ALA A 240 -13.67 -3.04 3.76
CA ALA A 240 -13.24 -4.43 3.88
C ALA A 240 -12.98 -4.83 5.34
N ASN A 241 -12.35 -3.95 6.13
CA ASN A 241 -12.07 -4.22 7.55
C ASN A 241 -13.31 -4.06 8.44
N LEU A 242 -14.24 -3.15 8.12
CA LEU A 242 -15.56 -3.08 8.76
C LEU A 242 -16.37 -4.37 8.57
N ILE A 243 -16.26 -5.01 7.40
CA ILE A 243 -16.91 -6.32 7.15
C ILE A 243 -16.35 -7.39 8.09
N VAL A 244 -15.03 -7.42 8.31
CA VAL A 244 -14.41 -8.35 9.26
C VAL A 244 -14.90 -8.10 10.67
N LEU A 245 -14.83 -6.85 11.14
CA LEU A 245 -15.30 -6.45 12.47
C LEU A 245 -16.78 -6.80 12.68
N ASN A 246 -17.67 -6.43 11.76
CA ASN A 246 -19.10 -6.69 11.87
C ASN A 246 -19.42 -8.20 11.82
N THR A 247 -18.61 -8.98 11.10
CA THR A 247 -18.71 -10.45 11.12
C THR A 247 -18.38 -10.99 12.51
N LEU A 248 -17.31 -10.49 13.16
CA LEU A 248 -16.92 -10.89 14.52
C LEU A 248 -17.97 -10.48 15.57
N LEU A 249 -18.61 -9.33 15.38
CA LEU A 249 -19.68 -8.83 16.25
C LEU A 249 -21.06 -9.45 15.97
N GLY A 250 -21.20 -10.30 14.95
CA GLY A 250 -22.48 -10.93 14.59
C GLY A 250 -23.50 -9.98 13.92
N LYS A 251 -23.06 -8.81 13.45
CA LYS A 251 -23.86 -7.78 12.77
C LYS A 251 -24.10 -8.16 11.30
N LYS A 252 -24.97 -9.15 11.07
CA LYS A 252 -25.13 -9.82 9.76
C LYS A 252 -25.66 -8.91 8.66
N ASP A 253 -26.64 -8.07 8.97
CA ASP A 253 -27.29 -7.22 7.98
C ASP A 253 -26.35 -6.10 7.52
N GLU A 254 -25.65 -5.47 8.46
CA GLU A 254 -24.63 -4.46 8.21
C GLU A 254 -23.46 -5.05 7.40
N THR A 255 -23.04 -6.28 7.75
CA THR A 255 -22.02 -7.01 6.98
C THR A 255 -22.45 -7.22 5.52
N ALA A 256 -23.71 -7.59 5.28
CA ALA A 256 -24.23 -7.78 3.92
C ALA A 256 -24.27 -6.48 3.12
N GLN A 257 -24.67 -5.38 3.76
CA GLN A 257 -24.68 -4.04 3.14
C GLN A 257 -23.27 -3.59 2.77
N LEU A 258 -22.29 -3.74 3.68
CA LEU A 258 -20.90 -3.38 3.43
C LEU A 258 -20.27 -4.24 2.32
N LYS A 259 -20.59 -5.54 2.24
CA LYS A 259 -20.14 -6.40 1.12
C LYS A 259 -20.65 -5.88 -0.23
N ALA A 260 -21.91 -5.46 -0.30
CA ALA A 260 -22.48 -4.87 -1.51
C ALA A 260 -21.84 -3.50 -1.83
N GLN A 261 -21.54 -2.70 -0.82
CA GLN A 261 -20.83 -1.42 -0.99
C GLN A 261 -19.41 -1.64 -1.51
N LEU A 262 -18.64 -2.55 -0.91
CA LEU A 262 -17.27 -2.87 -1.34
C LEU A 262 -17.24 -3.28 -2.81
N GLY A 263 -18.15 -4.15 -3.24
CA GLY A 263 -18.22 -4.57 -4.65
C GLY A 263 -18.58 -3.44 -5.64
N LYS A 264 -19.19 -2.35 -5.18
CA LYS A 264 -19.45 -1.16 -6.00
C LYS A 264 -18.25 -0.21 -6.03
N VAL A 265 -17.59 -0.04 -4.89
CA VAL A 265 -16.42 0.84 -4.72
C VAL A 265 -15.22 0.26 -5.45
N ASP A 266 -14.92 -1.02 -5.22
CA ASP A 266 -13.82 -1.73 -5.85
C ASP A 266 -14.19 -3.22 -6.06
N ALA A 267 -14.59 -3.54 -7.29
CA ALA A 267 -14.96 -4.89 -7.70
C ALA A 267 -13.76 -5.85 -7.83
N GLN A 268 -12.53 -5.31 -7.89
CA GLN A 268 -11.28 -6.05 -8.01
C GLN A 268 -10.50 -6.13 -6.69
N HIS A 269 -11.00 -5.48 -5.63
CA HIS A 269 -10.43 -5.53 -4.29
C HIS A 269 -10.07 -6.97 -3.90
N ARG A 270 -8.88 -7.18 -3.32
CA ARG A 270 -8.34 -8.51 -3.02
C ARG A 270 -9.34 -9.40 -2.27
N THR A 271 -10.03 -8.85 -1.27
CA THR A 271 -11.05 -9.56 -0.49
C THR A 271 -12.24 -10.04 -1.33
N VAL A 272 -12.68 -9.24 -2.30
CA VAL A 272 -13.80 -9.59 -3.20
C VAL A 272 -13.37 -10.72 -4.14
N THR A 273 -12.15 -10.63 -4.66
CA THR A 273 -11.55 -11.68 -5.51
C THR A 273 -11.37 -12.98 -4.73
N ASP A 274 -10.82 -12.94 -3.52
CA ASP A 274 -10.64 -14.11 -2.65
C ASP A 274 -11.99 -14.79 -2.33
N TRP A 275 -13.03 -14.04 -1.97
CA TRP A 275 -14.36 -14.63 -1.75
C TRP A 275 -14.92 -15.34 -2.97
N ARG A 276 -14.70 -14.79 -4.17
CA ARG A 276 -15.13 -15.40 -5.43
C ARG A 276 -14.37 -16.71 -5.66
N GLU A 277 -13.06 -16.69 -5.52
CA GLU A 277 -12.20 -17.87 -5.65
C GLU A 277 -12.58 -18.96 -4.65
N LYS A 278 -12.78 -18.60 -3.36
CA LYS A 278 -13.20 -19.55 -2.32
C LYS A 278 -14.59 -20.12 -2.56
N LYS A 279 -15.51 -19.33 -3.11
CA LYS A 279 -16.82 -19.83 -3.52
C LYS A 279 -16.69 -20.87 -4.64
N ASP A 280 -15.89 -20.58 -5.67
CA ASP A 280 -15.67 -21.51 -6.78
C ASP A 280 -14.95 -22.78 -6.33
N GLU A 281 -13.96 -22.68 -5.45
CA GLU A 281 -13.29 -23.82 -4.81
C GLU A 281 -14.27 -24.67 -4.00
N PHE A 282 -15.16 -24.04 -3.23
CA PHE A 282 -16.18 -24.73 -2.45
C PHE A 282 -17.17 -25.47 -3.35
N GLU A 283 -17.66 -24.84 -4.42
CA GLU A 283 -18.57 -25.47 -5.38
C GLU A 283 -17.91 -26.68 -6.08
N LYS A 284 -16.64 -26.54 -6.49
CA LYS A 284 -15.83 -27.66 -7.03
C LYS A 284 -15.65 -28.78 -6.02
N ALA A 285 -15.45 -28.46 -4.75
CA ALA A 285 -15.35 -29.45 -3.69
C ALA A 285 -16.70 -30.15 -3.46
N ARG A 286 -17.80 -29.39 -3.34
CA ARG A 286 -19.16 -29.92 -3.17
C ARG A 286 -19.54 -30.90 -4.28
N ALA A 287 -19.19 -30.60 -5.53
CA ALA A 287 -19.46 -31.49 -6.67
C ALA A 287 -18.78 -32.86 -6.57
N LYS A 288 -17.71 -33.00 -5.77
CA LYS A 288 -17.05 -34.29 -5.51
C LYS A 288 -17.79 -35.14 -4.47
N TYR A 289 -18.71 -34.55 -3.71
CA TYR A 289 -19.45 -35.22 -2.66
C TYR A 289 -20.92 -35.37 -3.08
N THR A 290 -21.30 -36.59 -3.47
CA THR A 290 -22.72 -36.95 -3.63
C THR A 290 -23.27 -37.41 -2.28
N PRO A 291 -24.38 -36.85 -1.78
CA PRO A 291 -25.01 -37.35 -0.55
C PRO A 291 -25.37 -38.82 -0.72
N LYS A 292 -24.89 -39.68 0.19
CA LYS A 292 -25.11 -41.14 0.16
C LYS A 292 -26.50 -41.58 0.61
N PHE A 293 -27.28 -40.65 1.14
CA PHE A 293 -28.65 -40.88 1.59
C PHE A 293 -29.51 -39.74 1.05
N GLU A 294 -30.61 -40.08 0.39
CA GLU A 294 -31.66 -39.11 0.11
C GLU A 294 -32.27 -38.68 1.45
N PRO A 295 -32.56 -37.37 1.65
CA PRO A 295 -33.33 -36.94 2.79
C PRO A 295 -34.69 -37.64 2.75
N ALA A 296 -35.06 -38.32 3.83
CA ALA A 296 -36.39 -38.90 3.96
C ALA A 296 -37.43 -37.77 3.78
N THR A 297 -38.27 -37.92 2.76
CA THR A 297 -39.43 -37.06 2.45
C THR A 297 -40.39 -36.97 3.62
#